data_AF-A0A1Y4I3M8-F1
#
_entry.id   AF-A0A1Y4I3M8-F1
#
_cell.length_a   1.000
_cell.length_b   1.000
_cell.length_c   1.000
_cell.angle_alpha   90.00
_cell.angle_beta   90.00
_cell.angle_gamma   90.00
#
_symmetry.space_group_name_H-M   'P 1'
#
loop_
_entity.id
_entity.type
_entity.pdbx_description
1 polymer ?
#
loop_
_entity_poly.entity_id
_entity_poly.type
_entity_poly.pdbx_seq_one_letter_code
_entity_poly.pdbx_strand_id
1 'polypeptide(L)'
;MQTIESIATDYRRRAEQAEANLKQVQRQIYRISLLRVVLFVGGIATAICLRHDGWMAWGGALAVTMLPFLALVKYHNRLFQRKDYAEKEAEVNHQELAALDYDTSAFADGNEYNDPAHLYAFDLDVYGPHSLFQYLNRTCTQPGKTRLAAWLGQHLEDKAAIEKRQEAVRELCAMIDFRQQFRILGLLHKGKSADEGELLEWAASPSVFRPRPLLRLMPYVVGGTNLLCLILVATGILSGTAWGLLWMCFALLSFVFTGQVTRVQNVYGKKLQILGTYARLLQLMDRQPLQAALLHDIKEESGRASNAILRLNRLMNELDQRNNYLMYTVLNGTFFWELWQMMRIERWKEQHAASLPGWLDAIGRTDALMSLATFAYNHPDYTYPTLTDATEQSFTFRATALGHPLMRRDRCVRNDFRMEQRPEFIIITGANMAGKSTYLRTVGINFLLACLGAPVCATDMTLTPVRLLTSLRTSDSLSDNESYFFAELKRLKLIIDKLQEGERLFIILDEILKGTNSTDKQKGSLALIRQFMSLQANGIIATHDLALGTLADAFPDRIRNYRFEADITGDTLTFSYRLRPGVAQNMNACFLMQKMGIAVTE
;
A
#
# COMPACT_ATOMS: atom_id res chain seq x y z
N MET A 1 1.72 -13.86 -26.21
CA MET A 1 2.08 -13.49 -24.82
C MET A 1 2.69 -12.11 -24.83
N GLN A 2 2.34 -11.25 -23.88
CA GLN A 2 3.02 -9.96 -23.72
C GLN A 2 4.48 -10.21 -23.30
N THR A 3 5.43 -9.52 -23.92
CA THR A 3 6.84 -9.55 -23.52
C THR A 3 7.15 -8.36 -22.63
N ILE A 4 8.20 -8.45 -21.80
CA ILE A 4 8.65 -7.32 -20.96
C ILE A 4 8.96 -6.09 -21.83
N GLU A 5 9.55 -6.29 -23.01
CA GLU A 5 9.83 -5.21 -23.97
C GLU A 5 8.55 -4.54 -24.49
N SER A 6 7.49 -5.32 -24.74
CA SER A 6 6.19 -4.76 -25.13
C SER A 6 5.56 -3.92 -24.01
N ILE A 7 5.71 -4.35 -22.75
CA ILE A 7 5.22 -3.62 -21.57
C ILE A 7 6.02 -2.32 -21.38
N ALA A 8 7.34 -2.39 -21.47
CA ALA A 8 8.20 -1.20 -21.40
C ALA A 8 7.87 -0.20 -22.52
N THR A 9 7.58 -0.69 -23.73
CA THR A 9 7.16 0.15 -24.85
C THR A 9 5.81 0.82 -24.59
N ASP A 10 4.85 0.11 -23.99
CA ASP A 10 3.55 0.68 -23.61
C ASP A 10 3.70 1.79 -22.55
N TYR A 11 4.47 1.56 -21.48
CA TYR A 11 4.74 2.58 -20.48
C TYR A 11 5.47 3.80 -21.06
N ARG A 12 6.45 3.60 -21.96
CA ARG A 12 7.14 4.69 -22.63
C ARG A 12 6.20 5.54 -23.47
N ARG A 13 5.35 4.89 -24.28
CA ARG A 13 4.31 5.57 -25.07
C ARG A 13 3.37 6.39 -24.19
N ARG A 14 2.91 5.81 -23.07
CA ARG A 14 2.02 6.49 -22.11
C ARG A 14 2.71 7.70 -21.46
N ALA A 15 3.97 7.55 -21.05
CA ALA A 15 4.76 8.66 -20.51
C ALA A 15 4.90 9.81 -21.51
N GLU A 16 5.28 9.51 -22.75
CA GLU A 16 5.41 10.51 -23.83
C GLU A 16 4.08 11.22 -24.14
N GLN A 17 2.97 10.47 -24.17
CA GLN A 17 1.63 11.03 -24.37
C GLN A 17 1.22 11.94 -23.20
N ALA A 18 1.48 11.54 -21.97
CA ALA A 18 1.22 12.34 -20.78
C ALA A 18 2.04 13.63 -20.75
N GLU A 19 3.32 13.58 -21.14
CA GLU A 19 4.18 14.76 -21.26
C GLU A 19 3.73 15.72 -22.37
N ALA A 20 3.28 15.20 -23.51
CA ALA A 20 2.72 16.00 -24.59
C ALA A 20 1.44 16.72 -24.12
N ASN A 21 0.54 15.99 -23.44
CA ASN A 21 -0.67 16.54 -22.83
C ASN A 21 -0.33 17.61 -21.78
N LEU A 22 0.67 17.37 -20.93
CA LEU A 22 1.14 18.32 -19.93
C LEU A 22 1.60 19.64 -20.58
N LYS A 23 2.44 19.57 -21.62
CA LYS A 23 2.90 20.74 -22.38
C LYS A 23 1.73 21.49 -23.02
N GLN A 24 0.74 20.77 -23.57
CA GLN A 24 -0.45 21.39 -24.17
C GLN A 24 -1.29 22.13 -23.11
N VAL A 25 -1.55 21.51 -21.97
CA VAL A 25 -2.34 22.11 -20.89
C VAL A 25 -1.62 23.31 -20.28
N GLN A 26 -0.29 23.25 -20.09
CA GLN A 26 0.51 24.38 -19.62
C GLN A 26 0.39 25.60 -20.56
N ARG A 27 0.44 25.39 -21.88
CA ARG A 27 0.21 26.46 -22.88
C ARG A 27 -1.20 27.04 -22.78
N GLN A 28 -2.21 26.21 -22.55
CA GLN A 28 -3.59 26.69 -22.34
C GLN A 28 -3.73 27.49 -21.05
N ILE A 29 -3.11 27.04 -19.95
CA ILE A 29 -3.07 27.75 -18.67
C ILE A 29 -2.48 29.15 -18.87
N TYR A 30 -1.34 29.25 -19.55
CA TYR A 30 -0.69 30.53 -19.84
C TYR A 30 -1.61 31.49 -20.62
N ARG A 31 -2.25 31.02 -21.70
CA ARG A 31 -3.19 31.82 -22.50
C ARG A 31 -4.38 32.32 -21.68
N ILE A 32 -4.96 31.46 -20.84
CA ILE A 32 -6.11 31.82 -19.98
C ILE A 32 -5.69 32.77 -18.86
N SER A 33 -4.49 32.59 -18.28
CA SER A 33 -3.94 33.54 -17.30
C SER A 33 -3.75 34.92 -17.91
N LEU A 34 -3.20 35.01 -19.13
CA LEU A 34 -3.06 36.27 -19.86
C LEU A 34 -4.42 36.91 -20.14
N LEU A 35 -5.40 36.14 -20.63
CA LEU A 35 -6.76 36.63 -20.88
C LEU A 35 -7.43 37.18 -19.61
N ARG A 36 -7.22 36.54 -18.45
CA ARG A 36 -7.71 37.01 -17.15
C ARG A 36 -7.09 38.35 -16.76
N VAL A 37 -5.78 38.52 -16.98
CA VAL A 37 -5.09 39.80 -16.72
C VAL A 37 -5.64 40.90 -17.63
N VAL A 38 -5.80 40.61 -18.92
CA VAL A 38 -6.37 41.56 -19.89
C VAL A 38 -7.80 41.97 -19.48
N LEU A 39 -8.65 41.03 -19.08
CA LEU A 39 -10.00 41.34 -18.60
C LEU A 39 -10.02 42.12 -17.29
N PHE A 40 -9.09 41.84 -16.38
CA PHE A 40 -8.98 42.56 -15.11
C PHE A 40 -8.54 44.01 -15.34
N VAL A 41 -7.47 44.22 -16.12
CA VAL A 41 -6.99 45.57 -16.48
C VAL A 41 -8.03 46.31 -17.31
N GLY A 42 -8.65 45.64 -18.28
CA GLY A 42 -9.75 46.21 -19.07
C GLY A 42 -10.97 46.59 -18.21
N GLY A 43 -11.30 45.78 -17.19
CA GLY A 43 -12.34 46.09 -16.22
C GLY A 43 -12.04 47.34 -15.40
N ILE A 44 -10.80 47.48 -14.90
CA ILE A 44 -10.36 48.68 -14.20
C ILE A 44 -10.42 49.91 -15.11
N ALA A 45 -9.87 49.81 -16.32
CA ALA A 45 -9.88 50.91 -17.29
C ALA A 45 -11.31 51.36 -17.62
N THR A 46 -12.22 50.41 -17.86
CA THR A 46 -13.64 50.69 -18.14
C THR A 46 -14.32 51.34 -16.94
N ALA A 47 -14.03 50.89 -15.72
CA ALA A 47 -14.57 51.48 -14.49
C ALA A 47 -14.07 52.92 -14.27
N ILE A 48 -12.83 53.24 -14.66
CA ILE A 48 -12.28 54.61 -14.60
C ILE A 48 -12.95 55.51 -15.64
N CYS A 49 -13.11 55.02 -16.88
CA CYS A 49 -13.73 55.79 -17.97
C CYS A 49 -15.20 56.11 -17.71
N LEU A 50 -15.98 55.17 -17.18
CA LEU A 50 -17.43 55.31 -16.95
C LEU A 50 -17.79 55.83 -15.55
N ARG A 51 -16.82 56.37 -14.80
CA ARG A 51 -17.04 56.82 -13.41
C ARG A 51 -18.09 57.92 -13.26
N HIS A 52 -18.37 58.65 -14.34
CA HIS A 52 -19.29 59.80 -14.36
C HIS A 52 -20.67 59.47 -14.96
N ASP A 53 -20.84 58.30 -15.59
CA ASP A 53 -22.03 57.95 -16.38
C ASP A 53 -23.16 57.27 -15.56
N GLY A 54 -23.11 57.44 -14.23
CA GLY A 54 -24.09 56.90 -13.30
C GLY A 54 -23.93 55.39 -13.00
N TRP A 55 -24.69 54.94 -11.99
CA TRP A 55 -24.56 53.60 -11.41
C TRP A 55 -24.92 52.45 -12.38
N MET A 56 -25.80 52.69 -13.36
CA MET A 56 -26.20 51.68 -14.35
C MET A 56 -25.09 51.39 -15.36
N ALA A 57 -24.40 52.41 -15.86
CA ALA A 57 -23.26 52.25 -16.78
C ALA A 57 -22.08 51.56 -16.07
N TRP A 58 -21.81 51.96 -14.82
CA TRP A 58 -20.79 51.35 -13.99
C TRP A 58 -21.10 49.87 -13.67
N GLY A 59 -22.35 49.56 -13.32
CA GLY A 59 -22.80 48.19 -13.06
C GLY A 59 -22.77 47.29 -14.30
N GLY A 60 -23.14 47.80 -15.47
CA GLY A 60 -23.07 47.07 -16.74
C GLY A 60 -21.64 46.72 -17.14
N ALA A 61 -20.71 47.69 -17.04
CA ALA A 61 -19.30 47.46 -17.31
C ALA A 61 -18.64 46.47 -16.34
N LEU A 62 -19.01 46.54 -15.05
CA LEU A 62 -18.55 45.58 -14.06
C LEU A 62 -19.06 44.17 -14.39
N ALA A 63 -20.34 44.02 -14.77
CA ALA A 63 -20.89 42.72 -15.14
C ALA A 63 -20.20 42.11 -16.37
N VAL A 64 -19.98 42.91 -17.42
CA VAL A 64 -19.34 42.48 -18.68
C VAL A 64 -17.89 42.04 -18.47
N THR A 65 -17.19 42.60 -17.48
CA THR A 65 -15.79 42.22 -17.19
C THR A 65 -15.67 41.14 -16.12
N MET A 66 -16.48 41.20 -15.07
CA MET A 66 -16.44 40.25 -13.94
C MET A 66 -17.03 38.88 -14.28
N LEU A 67 -18.13 38.79 -15.04
CA LEU A 67 -18.72 37.49 -15.36
C LEU A 67 -17.78 36.61 -16.22
N PRO A 68 -17.17 37.10 -17.32
CA PRO A 68 -16.16 36.34 -18.04
C PRO A 68 -14.92 36.06 -17.19
N PHE A 69 -14.50 36.99 -16.35
CA PHE A 69 -13.37 36.77 -15.43
C PHE A 69 -13.64 35.59 -14.48
N LEU A 70 -14.80 35.53 -13.83
CA LEU A 70 -15.19 34.41 -12.95
C LEU A 70 -15.30 33.09 -13.72
N ALA A 71 -15.84 33.11 -14.93
CA ALA A 71 -15.90 31.94 -15.81
C ALA A 71 -14.49 31.41 -16.15
N LEU A 72 -13.55 32.33 -16.45
CA LEU A 72 -12.16 31.98 -16.73
C LEU A 72 -11.40 31.51 -15.49
N VAL A 73 -11.70 32.02 -14.29
CA VAL A 73 -11.15 31.48 -13.04
C VAL A 73 -11.56 30.02 -12.87
N LYS A 74 -12.84 29.69 -13.10
CA LYS A 74 -13.34 28.31 -13.02
C LYS A 74 -12.71 27.42 -14.09
N TYR A 75 -12.56 27.92 -15.32
CA TYR A 75 -11.89 27.17 -16.39
C TYR A 75 -10.40 26.96 -16.12
N HIS A 76 -9.71 27.99 -15.62
CA HIS A 76 -8.30 27.92 -15.21
C HIS A 76 -8.08 26.85 -14.13
N ASN A 77 -8.95 26.80 -13.10
CA ASN A 77 -8.87 25.77 -12.08
C ASN A 77 -9.06 24.35 -12.65
N ARG A 78 -9.93 24.17 -13.65
CA ARG A 78 -10.08 22.88 -14.36
C ARG A 78 -8.84 22.51 -15.16
N LEU A 79 -8.20 23.49 -15.82
CA LEU A 79 -6.95 23.25 -16.52
C LEU A 79 -5.82 22.87 -15.55
N PHE A 80 -5.76 23.50 -14.39
CA PHE A 80 -4.77 23.14 -13.36
C PHE A 80 -4.95 21.70 -12.88
N GLN A 81 -6.19 21.26 -12.63
CA GLN A 81 -6.47 19.85 -12.30
C GLN A 81 -6.05 18.88 -13.42
N ARG A 82 -6.24 19.25 -14.69
CA ARG A 82 -5.77 18.45 -15.84
C ARG A 82 -4.24 18.41 -15.92
N LYS A 83 -3.58 19.52 -15.59
CA LYS A 83 -2.12 19.61 -15.52
C LYS A 83 -1.60 18.65 -14.46
N ASP A 84 -2.12 18.73 -13.24
CA ASP A 84 -1.68 17.87 -12.13
C ASP A 84 -1.89 16.38 -12.44
N TYR A 85 -3.01 16.04 -13.10
CA TYR A 85 -3.28 14.68 -13.57
C TYR A 85 -2.23 14.22 -14.60
N ALA A 86 -1.98 15.00 -15.66
CA ALA A 86 -1.02 14.65 -16.71
C ALA A 86 0.43 14.57 -16.17
N GLU A 87 0.77 15.43 -15.22
CA GLU A 87 2.07 15.40 -14.52
C GLU A 87 2.24 14.11 -13.72
N LYS A 88 1.21 13.71 -12.97
CA LYS A 88 1.22 12.44 -12.22
C LYS A 88 1.17 11.21 -13.11
N GLU A 89 0.46 11.28 -14.24
CA GLU A 89 0.45 10.21 -15.24
C GLU A 89 1.84 9.98 -15.82
N ALA A 90 2.57 11.03 -16.20
CA ALA A 90 3.95 10.92 -16.66
C ALA A 90 4.87 10.35 -15.57
N GLU A 91 4.77 10.87 -14.35
CA GLU A 91 5.56 10.39 -13.19
C GLU A 91 5.35 8.90 -12.92
N VAL A 92 4.09 8.43 -12.89
CA VAL A 92 3.76 7.02 -12.65
C VAL A 92 4.35 6.11 -13.71
N ASN A 93 4.25 6.47 -14.99
CA ASN A 93 4.80 5.65 -16.08
C ASN A 93 6.33 5.62 -16.06
N HIS A 94 7.00 6.73 -15.74
CA HIS A 94 8.46 6.75 -15.56
C HIS A 94 8.91 5.89 -14.38
N GLN A 95 8.18 5.92 -13.26
CA GLN A 95 8.45 5.05 -12.11
C GLN A 95 8.33 3.56 -12.48
N GLU A 96 7.34 3.19 -13.28
CA GLU A 96 7.20 1.79 -13.75
C GLU A 96 8.32 1.39 -14.71
N LEU A 97 8.76 2.28 -15.60
CA LEU A 97 9.93 2.03 -16.46
C LEU A 97 11.21 1.80 -15.64
N ALA A 98 11.45 2.63 -14.62
CA ALA A 98 12.57 2.46 -13.70
C ALA A 98 12.48 1.13 -12.92
N ALA A 99 11.28 0.78 -12.45
CA ALA A 99 11.03 -0.47 -11.73
C ALA A 99 11.29 -1.72 -12.59
N LEU A 100 10.98 -1.66 -13.89
CA LEU A 100 11.30 -2.75 -14.83
C LEU A 100 12.80 -2.98 -14.98
N ASP A 101 13.63 -1.95 -14.78
CA ASP A 101 15.09 -2.03 -14.71
C ASP A 101 15.61 -2.13 -13.26
N TYR A 102 14.78 -2.63 -12.34
CA TYR A 102 15.12 -2.89 -10.93
C TYR A 102 15.44 -1.66 -10.07
N ASP A 103 15.15 -0.44 -10.55
CA ASP A 103 15.18 0.75 -9.71
C ASP A 103 13.82 0.97 -9.04
N THR A 104 13.76 0.64 -7.75
CA THR A 104 12.56 0.81 -6.92
C THR A 104 12.66 1.96 -5.91
N SER A 105 13.63 2.86 -6.09
CA SER A 105 13.88 3.98 -5.17
C SER A 105 12.67 4.91 -4.99
N ALA A 106 11.79 5.00 -6.00
CA ALA A 106 10.58 5.81 -5.95
C ALA A 106 9.47 5.26 -5.05
N PHE A 107 9.54 3.99 -4.66
CA PHE A 107 8.50 3.32 -3.87
C PHE A 107 8.90 3.22 -2.40
N ALA A 108 7.90 3.33 -1.51
CA ALA A 108 8.13 3.19 -0.07
C ALA A 108 8.58 1.76 0.25
N ASP A 109 9.58 1.66 1.12
CA ASP A 109 10.30 0.44 1.45
C ASP A 109 9.67 -0.37 2.60
N GLY A 110 8.75 0.25 3.36
CA GLY A 110 8.03 -0.40 4.45
C GLY A 110 8.90 -0.65 5.68
N ASN A 111 10.03 0.06 5.83
CA ASN A 111 10.95 -0.15 6.96
C ASN A 111 10.26 0.02 8.33
N GLU A 112 9.18 0.79 8.40
CA GLU A 112 8.37 0.93 9.62
C GLU A 112 7.68 -0.37 10.10
N TYR A 113 7.56 -1.38 9.24
CA TYR A 113 6.94 -2.67 9.54
C TYR A 113 7.98 -3.78 9.80
N ASN A 114 9.27 -3.43 9.79
CA ASN A 114 10.34 -4.39 9.98
C ASN A 114 10.43 -4.83 11.44
N ASP A 115 10.20 -6.11 11.69
CA ASP A 115 10.29 -6.73 13.02
C ASP A 115 11.29 -7.90 12.98
N PRO A 116 12.45 -7.79 13.65
CA PRO A 116 13.42 -8.88 13.74
C PRO A 116 12.90 -10.16 14.40
N ALA A 117 11.89 -10.07 15.27
CA ALA A 117 11.31 -11.23 15.94
C ALA A 117 10.32 -12.01 15.05
N HIS A 118 9.88 -11.41 13.94
CA HIS A 118 8.91 -12.01 13.02
C HIS A 118 9.38 -13.38 12.50
N LEU A 119 8.43 -14.29 12.23
CA LEU A 119 8.71 -15.67 11.79
C LEU A 119 9.53 -15.81 10.50
N TYR A 120 9.62 -14.77 9.67
CA TYR A 120 10.30 -14.84 8.36
C TYR A 120 10.61 -13.49 7.72
N ALA A 121 9.92 -12.41 8.11
CA ALA A 121 9.98 -11.12 7.40
C ALA A 121 11.39 -10.52 7.35
N PHE A 122 12.11 -10.54 8.47
CA PHE A 122 13.48 -10.01 8.56
C PHE A 122 14.50 -10.85 7.75
N ASP A 123 14.36 -12.17 7.80
CA ASP A 123 15.26 -13.12 7.14
C ASP A 123 15.15 -13.08 5.61
N LEU A 124 13.94 -12.89 5.10
CA LEU A 124 13.63 -12.88 3.67
C LEU A 124 13.66 -11.48 3.05
N ASP A 125 14.14 -10.47 3.79
CA ASP A 125 14.16 -9.07 3.34
C ASP A 125 12.76 -8.63 2.84
N VAL A 126 11.72 -8.92 3.62
CA VAL A 126 10.34 -8.57 3.27
C VAL A 126 10.12 -7.06 3.32
N TYR A 127 10.75 -6.37 4.28
CA TYR A 127 10.67 -4.92 4.46
C TYR A 127 12.06 -4.27 4.46
N GLY A 128 12.09 -2.96 4.21
CA GLY A 128 13.32 -2.16 4.19
C GLY A 128 13.85 -1.91 2.78
N PRO A 129 15.01 -1.25 2.63
CA PRO A 129 15.55 -0.90 1.32
C PRO A 129 15.84 -2.16 0.48
N HIS A 130 15.48 -2.12 -0.81
CA HIS A 130 15.63 -3.24 -1.75
C HIS A 130 14.87 -4.51 -1.34
N SER A 131 13.78 -4.37 -0.58
CA SER A 131 12.95 -5.47 -0.09
C SER A 131 11.87 -5.93 -1.07
N LEU A 132 11.24 -7.07 -0.75
CA LEU A 132 10.06 -7.56 -1.46
C LEU A 132 8.89 -6.57 -1.38
N PHE A 133 8.65 -5.94 -0.23
CA PHE A 133 7.61 -4.92 -0.08
C PHE A 133 7.86 -3.74 -1.04
N GLN A 134 9.08 -3.19 -1.05
CA GLN A 134 9.43 -2.09 -1.96
C GLN A 134 9.23 -2.49 -3.42
N TYR A 135 9.60 -3.73 -3.76
CA TYR A 135 9.48 -4.26 -5.11
C TYR A 135 8.04 -4.52 -5.54
N LEU A 136 7.12 -4.79 -4.60
CA LEU A 136 5.69 -5.03 -4.86
C LEU A 136 4.84 -3.75 -4.82
N ASN A 137 5.23 -2.77 -3.99
CA ASN A 137 4.39 -1.66 -3.57
C ASN A 137 4.12 -0.61 -4.68
N ARG A 138 2.86 -0.50 -5.11
CA ARG A 138 2.31 0.57 -5.96
C ARG A 138 1.10 1.23 -5.29
N THR A 139 0.94 1.01 -3.99
CA THR A 139 -0.19 1.55 -3.22
C THR A 139 -0.17 3.07 -3.27
N CYS A 140 -1.36 3.66 -3.38
CA CYS A 140 -1.55 5.11 -3.45
C CYS A 140 -2.26 5.68 -2.23
N THR A 141 -2.71 4.82 -1.32
CA THR A 141 -3.41 5.15 -0.08
C THR A 141 -2.68 4.58 1.12
N GLN A 142 -2.82 5.22 2.28
CA GLN A 142 -2.24 4.71 3.53
C GLN A 142 -2.88 3.38 3.97
N PRO A 143 -4.22 3.20 3.93
CA PRO A 143 -4.84 1.89 4.18
C PRO A 143 -4.28 0.80 3.26
N GLY A 144 -4.03 1.12 1.99
CA GLY A 144 -3.44 0.21 1.01
C GLY A 144 -2.03 -0.22 1.40
N LYS A 145 -1.17 0.74 1.75
CA LYS A 145 0.21 0.48 2.22
C LYS A 145 0.21 -0.45 3.42
N THR A 146 -0.58 -0.12 4.45
CA THR A 146 -0.70 -0.92 5.68
C THR A 146 -1.27 -2.31 5.39
N ARG A 147 -2.27 -2.42 4.50
CA ARG A 147 -2.89 -3.70 4.14
C ARG A 147 -1.92 -4.60 3.36
N LEU A 148 -1.16 -4.05 2.41
CA LEU A 148 -0.14 -4.79 1.68
C LEU A 148 0.97 -5.29 2.61
N ALA A 149 1.43 -4.44 3.54
CA ALA A 149 2.38 -4.85 4.56
C ALA A 149 1.79 -5.98 5.41
N ALA A 150 0.59 -5.81 5.96
CA ALA A 150 -0.06 -6.85 6.75
C ALA A 150 -0.15 -8.20 6.01
N TRP A 151 -0.43 -8.22 4.70
CA TRP A 151 -0.44 -9.47 3.92
C TRP A 151 0.95 -10.10 3.79
N LEU A 152 2.00 -9.29 3.62
CA LEU A 152 3.38 -9.76 3.55
C LEU A 152 3.92 -10.24 4.91
N GLY A 153 3.46 -9.67 6.01
CA GLY A 153 3.77 -10.15 7.37
C GLY A 153 2.94 -11.38 7.75
N GLN A 154 1.70 -11.48 7.30
CA GLN A 154 0.84 -12.62 7.58
C GLN A 154 0.26 -13.20 6.28
N HIS A 155 1.01 -14.13 5.69
CA HIS A 155 0.58 -14.82 4.49
C HIS A 155 -0.64 -15.73 4.75
N LEU A 156 -1.39 -16.05 3.70
CA LEU A 156 -2.52 -16.97 3.82
C LEU A 156 -2.02 -18.41 3.93
N GLU A 157 -2.74 -19.22 4.70
CA GLU A 157 -2.51 -20.66 4.85
C GLU A 157 -3.66 -21.48 4.22
N ASP A 158 -4.78 -20.82 3.87
CA ASP A 158 -5.95 -21.46 3.27
C ASP A 158 -5.94 -21.36 1.73
N LYS A 159 -6.14 -22.51 1.07
CA LYS A 159 -6.16 -22.63 -0.39
C LYS A 159 -7.24 -21.75 -1.01
N ALA A 160 -8.48 -21.83 -0.52
CA ALA A 160 -9.62 -21.13 -1.12
C ALA A 160 -9.45 -19.60 -1.05
N ALA A 161 -8.92 -19.09 0.07
CA ALA A 161 -8.59 -17.68 0.23
C ALA A 161 -7.50 -17.22 -0.75
N ILE A 162 -6.47 -18.04 -0.98
CA ILE A 162 -5.41 -17.71 -1.95
C ILE A 162 -5.97 -17.73 -3.37
N GLU A 163 -6.75 -18.73 -3.76
CA GLU A 163 -7.37 -18.84 -5.09
C GLU A 163 -8.30 -17.65 -5.39
N LYS A 164 -9.17 -17.27 -4.44
CA LYS A 164 -10.01 -16.06 -4.55
C LYS A 164 -9.17 -14.81 -4.80
N ARG A 165 -8.01 -14.71 -4.15
CA ARG A 165 -7.09 -13.58 -4.35
C ARG A 165 -6.38 -13.66 -5.71
N GLN A 166 -5.95 -14.84 -6.15
CA GLN A 166 -5.36 -15.04 -7.47
C GLN A 166 -6.33 -14.61 -8.58
N GLU A 167 -7.61 -14.98 -8.48
CA GLU A 167 -8.66 -14.58 -9.42
C GLU A 167 -8.80 -13.06 -9.50
N ALA A 168 -8.90 -12.39 -8.34
CA ALA A 168 -8.98 -10.93 -8.27
C ALA A 168 -7.74 -10.25 -8.89
N VAL A 169 -6.53 -10.76 -8.60
CA VAL A 169 -5.29 -10.22 -9.16
C VAL A 169 -5.23 -10.43 -10.67
N ARG A 170 -5.65 -11.59 -11.18
CA ARG A 170 -5.69 -11.88 -12.63
C ARG A 170 -6.66 -10.97 -13.37
N GLU A 171 -7.87 -10.78 -12.83
CA GLU A 171 -8.86 -9.88 -13.41
C GLU A 171 -8.31 -8.45 -13.47
N LEU A 172 -7.78 -7.93 -12.35
CA LEU A 172 -7.21 -6.60 -12.29
C LEU A 172 -5.97 -6.44 -13.18
N CYS A 173 -5.16 -7.49 -13.38
CA CYS A 173 -3.96 -7.50 -14.22
C CYS A 173 -4.29 -7.17 -15.70
N ALA A 174 -5.45 -7.57 -16.19
CA ALA A 174 -5.89 -7.24 -17.55
C ALA A 174 -6.32 -5.76 -17.72
N MET A 175 -6.65 -5.06 -16.62
CA MET A 175 -7.26 -3.72 -16.65
C MET A 175 -6.26 -2.58 -16.44
N ILE A 176 -5.25 -2.43 -17.31
CA ILE A 176 -4.16 -1.44 -17.12
C ILE A 176 -4.65 -0.01 -16.94
N ASP A 177 -5.60 0.44 -17.77
CA ASP A 177 -6.11 1.81 -17.71
C ASP A 177 -6.80 2.09 -16.38
N PHE A 178 -7.55 1.11 -15.85
CA PHE A 178 -8.18 1.22 -14.54
C PHE A 178 -7.14 1.28 -13.42
N ARG A 179 -6.12 0.40 -13.43
CA ARG A 179 -5.05 0.40 -12.41
C ARG A 179 -4.28 1.72 -12.40
N GLN A 180 -3.91 2.23 -13.58
CA GLN A 180 -3.21 3.51 -13.68
C GLN A 180 -4.09 4.68 -13.24
N GLN A 181 -5.35 4.74 -13.68
CA GLN A 181 -6.28 5.77 -13.24
C GLN A 181 -6.49 5.75 -11.73
N PHE A 182 -6.63 4.56 -11.13
CA PHE A 182 -6.75 4.39 -9.69
C PHE A 182 -5.53 4.97 -8.96
N ARG A 183 -4.32 4.55 -9.37
CA ARG A 183 -3.08 5.01 -8.76
C ARG A 183 -2.86 6.52 -8.92
N ILE A 184 -3.06 7.07 -10.12
CA ILE A 184 -2.91 8.51 -10.39
C ILE A 184 -3.86 9.30 -9.50
N LEU A 185 -5.14 8.91 -9.45
CA LEU A 185 -6.14 9.60 -8.62
C LEU A 185 -5.78 9.57 -7.13
N GLY A 186 -5.28 8.44 -6.62
CA GLY A 186 -4.84 8.32 -5.22
C GLY A 186 -3.61 9.17 -4.91
N LEU A 187 -2.65 9.26 -5.84
CA LEU A 187 -1.41 10.02 -5.65
C LEU A 187 -1.59 11.54 -5.74
N LEU A 188 -2.68 12.04 -6.33
CA LEU A 188 -2.97 13.48 -6.41
C LEU A 188 -3.13 14.12 -5.04
N HIS A 189 -3.63 13.39 -4.04
CA HIS A 189 -3.74 13.86 -2.65
C HIS A 189 -3.27 12.77 -1.69
N LYS A 190 -1.95 12.68 -1.48
CA LYS A 190 -1.37 11.76 -0.50
C LYS A 190 -1.75 12.20 0.93
N GLY A 191 -2.49 11.34 1.63
CA GLY A 191 -2.69 11.46 3.08
C GLY A 191 -1.49 10.97 3.88
N LYS A 192 -1.39 11.38 5.14
CA LYS A 192 -0.45 10.83 6.13
C LYS A 192 -1.15 9.80 7.02
N SER A 193 -0.38 8.94 7.69
CA SER A 193 -0.91 7.95 8.65
C SER A 193 -1.66 8.56 9.83
N ALA A 194 -1.19 9.69 10.36
CA ALA A 194 -1.89 10.44 11.41
C ALA A 194 -3.31 10.85 10.98
N ASP A 195 -3.52 11.15 9.69
CA ASP A 195 -4.80 11.65 9.19
C ASP A 195 -5.91 10.59 9.29
N GLU A 196 -5.59 9.29 9.20
CA GLU A 196 -6.56 8.20 9.30
C GLU A 196 -7.00 7.93 10.75
N GLY A 197 -6.04 7.83 11.67
CA GLY A 197 -6.33 7.62 13.09
C GLY A 197 -7.22 8.72 13.67
N GLU A 198 -6.91 9.97 13.36
CA GLU A 198 -7.69 11.12 13.81
C GLU A 198 -9.09 11.17 13.18
N LEU A 199 -9.26 10.67 11.95
CA LEU A 199 -10.59 10.55 11.31
C LEU A 199 -11.45 9.48 12.01
N LEU A 200 -10.86 8.35 12.37
CA LEU A 200 -11.53 7.28 13.10
C LEU A 200 -11.88 7.71 14.53
N GLU A 201 -10.96 8.37 15.24
CA GLU A 201 -11.21 8.98 16.54
C GLU A 201 -12.35 10.00 16.50
N TRP A 202 -12.39 10.83 15.45
CA TRP A 202 -13.51 11.74 15.27
C TRP A 202 -14.82 11.00 15.02
N ALA A 203 -14.84 9.98 14.15
CA ALA A 203 -16.03 9.20 13.89
C ALA A 203 -16.57 8.57 15.19
N ALA A 204 -15.67 8.15 16.08
CA ALA A 204 -16.00 7.59 17.39
C ALA A 204 -16.38 8.62 18.47
N SER A 205 -15.95 9.89 18.34
CA SER A 205 -16.23 10.91 19.37
C SER A 205 -17.74 11.18 19.53
N PRO A 206 -18.24 11.66 20.68
CA PRO A 206 -19.65 11.97 20.83
C PRO A 206 -20.08 13.20 20.01
N SER A 207 -21.33 13.22 19.53
CA SER A 207 -21.96 14.43 18.96
C SER A 207 -22.20 15.45 20.08
N VAL A 208 -21.91 16.73 19.83
CA VAL A 208 -21.97 17.81 20.83
C VAL A 208 -23.23 18.66 20.64
N PHE A 209 -23.63 18.94 19.40
CA PHE A 209 -24.68 19.91 19.09
C PHE A 209 -26.07 19.26 19.00
N ARG A 210 -26.18 18.14 18.29
CA ARG A 210 -27.44 17.44 17.99
C ARG A 210 -28.15 16.83 19.20
N PRO A 211 -27.47 16.32 20.25
CA PRO A 211 -28.17 15.82 21.44
C PRO A 211 -28.94 16.91 22.21
N ARG A 212 -28.58 18.19 22.04
CA ARG A 212 -29.18 19.31 22.79
C ARG A 212 -30.38 19.89 22.01
N PRO A 213 -31.62 19.75 22.50
CA PRO A 213 -32.82 20.19 21.76
C PRO A 213 -32.88 21.70 21.55
N LEU A 214 -32.38 22.48 22.52
CA LEU A 214 -32.32 23.94 22.44
C LEU A 214 -31.47 24.41 21.24
N LEU A 215 -30.28 23.82 21.05
CA LEU A 215 -29.40 24.14 19.94
C LEU A 215 -29.99 23.71 18.59
N ARG A 216 -30.82 22.66 18.58
CA ARG A 216 -31.51 22.20 17.37
C ARG A 216 -32.57 23.19 16.89
N LEU A 217 -33.25 23.86 17.83
CA LEU A 217 -34.33 24.80 17.53
C LEU A 217 -33.80 26.20 17.15
N MET A 218 -32.64 26.60 17.68
CA MET A 218 -32.05 27.92 17.49
C MET A 218 -31.97 28.41 16.02
N PRO A 219 -31.45 27.64 15.04
CA PRO A 219 -31.40 28.09 13.64
C PRO A 219 -32.78 28.39 13.03
N TYR A 220 -33.79 27.60 13.39
CA TYR A 220 -35.15 27.80 12.91
C TYR A 220 -35.82 29.01 13.57
N VAL A 221 -35.58 29.22 14.86
CA VAL A 221 -36.10 30.39 15.60
C VAL A 221 -35.48 31.68 15.09
N VAL A 222 -34.15 31.72 14.96
CA VAL A 222 -33.43 32.90 14.43
C VAL A 222 -33.85 33.17 12.99
N GLY A 223 -33.89 32.16 12.13
CA GLY A 223 -34.33 32.29 10.74
C GLY A 223 -35.80 32.74 10.62
N GLY A 224 -36.69 32.14 11.40
CA GLY A 224 -38.11 32.51 11.44
C GLY A 224 -38.34 33.92 11.97
N THR A 225 -37.58 34.34 12.98
CA THR A 225 -37.63 35.69 13.55
C THR A 225 -37.15 36.72 12.53
N ASN A 226 -36.02 36.47 11.87
CA ASN A 226 -35.52 37.34 10.80
C ASN A 226 -36.51 37.44 9.63
N LEU A 227 -37.14 36.34 9.22
CA LEU A 227 -38.15 36.34 8.17
C LEU A 227 -39.39 37.16 8.58
N LEU A 228 -39.88 36.97 9.81
CA LEU A 228 -41.01 37.74 10.35
C LEU A 228 -40.69 39.23 10.41
N CYS A 229 -39.49 39.60 10.91
CA CYS A 229 -39.05 40.98 10.95
C CYS A 229 -38.95 41.59 9.55
N LEU A 230 -38.46 40.85 8.54
CA LEU A 230 -38.41 41.32 7.16
C LEU A 230 -39.82 41.57 6.59
N ILE A 231 -40.78 40.69 6.89
CA ILE A 231 -42.20 40.90 6.50
C ILE A 231 -42.75 42.16 7.16
N LEU A 232 -42.50 42.37 8.46
CA LEU A 232 -42.96 43.55 9.21
C LEU A 232 -42.30 44.86 8.73
N VAL A 233 -41.05 44.80 8.27
CA VAL A 233 -40.38 45.94 7.63
C VAL A 233 -41.03 46.23 6.28
N ALA A 234 -41.32 45.20 5.48
CA ALA A 234 -41.97 45.35 4.18
C ALA A 234 -43.40 45.92 4.28
N THR A 235 -44.14 45.61 5.36
CA THR A 235 -45.47 46.18 5.63
C THR A 235 -45.41 47.54 6.34
N GLY A 236 -44.21 48.08 6.61
CA GLY A 236 -44.03 49.38 7.26
C GLY A 236 -44.32 49.41 8.76
N ILE A 237 -44.54 48.26 9.39
CA ILE A 237 -44.85 48.13 10.82
C ILE A 237 -43.58 48.25 11.67
N LEU A 238 -42.45 47.75 11.16
CA LEU A 238 -41.15 47.76 11.85
C LEU A 238 -40.15 48.64 11.09
N SER A 239 -39.36 49.44 11.80
CA SER A 239 -38.28 50.21 11.17
C SER A 239 -37.13 49.29 10.75
N GLY A 240 -36.52 49.56 9.59
CA GLY A 240 -35.34 48.81 9.12
C GLY A 240 -34.15 48.87 10.09
N THR A 241 -34.06 49.94 10.89
CA THR A 241 -33.04 50.08 11.94
C THR A 241 -33.24 49.10 13.10
N ALA A 242 -34.49 48.85 13.52
CA ALA A 242 -34.80 47.88 14.57
C ALA A 242 -34.46 46.45 14.14
N TRP A 243 -34.76 46.09 12.89
CA TRP A 243 -34.34 44.80 12.32
C TRP A 243 -32.82 44.68 12.26
N GLY A 244 -32.11 45.73 11.80
CA GLY A 244 -30.64 45.72 11.72
C GLY A 244 -29.96 45.52 13.08
N LEU A 245 -30.49 46.14 14.15
CA LEU A 245 -29.99 45.94 15.52
C LEU A 245 -30.23 44.50 16.01
N LEU A 246 -31.43 43.94 15.77
CA LEU A 246 -31.74 42.56 16.15
C LEU A 246 -30.84 41.56 15.42
N TRP A 247 -30.64 41.77 14.11
CA TRP A 247 -29.74 40.95 13.30
C TRP A 247 -28.28 41.06 13.79
N MET A 248 -27.82 42.25 14.17
CA MET A 248 -26.50 42.45 14.80
C MET A 248 -26.37 41.69 16.13
N CYS A 249 -27.40 41.68 16.97
CA CYS A 249 -27.42 40.89 18.20
C CYS A 249 -27.30 39.38 17.91
N PHE A 250 -28.00 38.87 16.89
CA PHE A 250 -27.86 37.48 16.46
C PHE A 250 -26.46 37.19 15.91
N ALA A 251 -25.89 38.07 15.10
CA ALA A 251 -24.52 37.94 14.62
C ALA A 251 -23.52 37.87 15.78
N LEU A 252 -23.68 38.72 16.81
CA LEU A 252 -22.84 38.70 18.02
C LEU A 252 -23.04 37.42 18.85
N LEU A 253 -24.27 36.95 19.00
CA LEU A 253 -24.57 35.73 19.74
C LEU A 253 -24.00 34.47 19.05
N SER A 254 -23.88 34.50 17.71
CA SER A 254 -23.29 33.39 16.95
C SER A 254 -21.83 33.08 17.35
N PHE A 255 -21.07 34.08 17.83
CA PHE A 255 -19.67 33.92 18.25
C PHE A 255 -19.48 32.94 19.41
N VAL A 256 -20.51 32.71 20.23
CA VAL A 256 -20.49 31.74 21.33
C VAL A 256 -20.18 30.33 20.84
N PHE A 257 -20.62 29.98 19.63
CA PHE A 257 -20.47 28.63 19.07
C PHE A 257 -19.21 28.50 18.21
N THR A 258 -18.68 29.61 17.70
CA THR A 258 -17.55 29.65 16.75
C THR A 258 -16.30 28.97 17.29
N GLY A 259 -16.01 29.07 18.60
CA GLY A 259 -14.85 28.41 19.21
C GLY A 259 -14.91 26.87 19.12
N GLN A 260 -16.09 26.28 19.38
CA GLN A 260 -16.29 24.83 19.29
C GLN A 260 -16.28 24.34 17.84
N VAL A 261 -16.91 25.09 16.93
CA VAL A 261 -16.91 24.81 15.49
C VAL A 261 -15.49 24.90 14.90
N THR A 262 -14.66 25.83 15.39
CA THR A 262 -13.26 25.98 14.97
C THR A 262 -12.39 24.81 15.41
N ARG A 263 -12.60 24.29 16.62
CA ARG A 263 -11.90 23.08 17.07
C ARG A 263 -12.21 21.89 16.16
N VAL A 264 -13.47 21.73 15.77
CA VAL A 264 -13.87 20.72 14.79
C VAL A 264 -13.16 21.00 13.46
N GLN A 265 -13.37 22.14 12.80
CA GLN A 265 -12.78 22.43 11.49
C GLN A 265 -11.25 22.26 11.43
N ASN A 266 -10.50 22.70 12.45
CA ASN A 266 -9.04 22.59 12.49
C ASN A 266 -8.56 21.13 12.48
N VAL A 267 -9.34 20.21 13.02
CA VAL A 267 -9.04 18.77 12.93
C VAL A 267 -9.27 18.24 11.51
N TYR A 268 -10.14 18.84 10.69
CA TYR A 268 -10.61 18.24 9.43
C TYR A 268 -10.15 18.91 8.12
N GLY A 269 -9.89 20.22 8.08
CA GLY A 269 -9.78 20.99 6.83
C GLY A 269 -8.83 20.39 5.77
N LYS A 270 -7.58 20.07 6.15
CA LYS A 270 -6.62 19.41 5.24
C LYS A 270 -6.89 17.90 5.03
N LYS A 271 -7.54 17.24 5.99
CA LYS A 271 -7.73 15.78 6.03
C LYS A 271 -8.91 15.29 5.17
N LEU A 272 -9.89 16.14 4.91
CA LEU A 272 -11.07 15.83 4.07
C LEU A 272 -10.79 15.73 2.57
N GLN A 273 -9.70 16.34 2.09
CA GLN A 273 -9.26 16.17 0.69
C GLN A 273 -8.91 14.70 0.40
N ILE A 274 -8.39 13.99 1.39
CA ILE A 274 -8.09 12.55 1.33
C ILE A 274 -9.39 11.75 1.19
N LEU A 275 -10.39 12.03 2.02
CA LEU A 275 -11.71 11.38 1.92
C LEU A 275 -12.40 11.65 0.58
N GLY A 276 -12.25 12.86 0.03
CA GLY A 276 -12.72 13.17 -1.32
C GLY A 276 -12.05 12.31 -2.39
N THR A 277 -10.75 12.03 -2.22
CA THR A 277 -9.98 11.15 -3.10
C THR A 277 -10.43 9.70 -2.95
N TYR A 278 -10.58 9.20 -1.73
CA TYR A 278 -11.10 7.88 -1.41
C TYR A 278 -12.49 7.63 -2.01
N ALA A 279 -13.39 8.61 -1.94
CA ALA A 279 -14.70 8.49 -2.55
C ALA A 279 -14.64 8.40 -4.08
N ARG A 280 -13.69 9.09 -4.72
CA ARG A 280 -13.46 8.98 -6.17
C ARG A 280 -12.86 7.63 -6.55
N LEU A 281 -11.97 7.06 -5.73
CA LEU A 281 -11.42 5.72 -5.94
C LEU A 281 -12.52 4.66 -5.86
N LEU A 282 -13.38 4.74 -4.83
CA LEU A 282 -14.56 3.87 -4.71
C LEU A 282 -15.51 4.06 -5.90
N GLN A 283 -15.76 5.29 -6.33
CA GLN A 283 -16.59 5.54 -7.52
C GLN A 283 -15.98 4.95 -8.80
N LEU A 284 -14.64 4.93 -8.91
CA LEU A 284 -13.95 4.31 -10.04
C LEU A 284 -14.16 2.79 -10.03
N MET A 285 -14.06 2.17 -8.85
CA MET A 285 -14.34 0.75 -8.63
C MET A 285 -15.81 0.40 -8.91
N ASP A 286 -16.75 1.23 -8.46
CA ASP A 286 -18.19 1.03 -8.67
C ASP A 286 -18.58 0.91 -10.15
N ARG A 287 -17.86 1.62 -11.02
CA ARG A 287 -18.10 1.65 -12.47
C ARG A 287 -17.57 0.44 -13.22
N GLN A 288 -16.65 -0.33 -12.65
CA GLN A 288 -16.08 -1.49 -13.31
C GLN A 288 -16.96 -2.73 -13.10
N PRO A 289 -17.19 -3.56 -14.14
CA PRO A 289 -17.89 -4.82 -14.03
C PRO A 289 -16.94 -5.90 -13.50
N LEU A 290 -16.70 -5.90 -12.18
CA LEU A 290 -15.81 -6.86 -11.52
C LEU A 290 -16.52 -8.20 -11.32
N GLN A 291 -15.87 -9.30 -11.71
CA GLN A 291 -16.42 -10.66 -11.70
C GLN A 291 -15.84 -11.54 -10.59
N ALA A 292 -14.57 -11.33 -10.19
CA ALA A 292 -13.92 -12.11 -9.15
C ALA A 292 -14.67 -11.96 -7.82
N ALA A 293 -14.89 -13.08 -7.13
CA ALA A 293 -15.68 -13.13 -5.90
C ALA A 293 -15.18 -12.13 -4.84
N LEU A 294 -13.86 -12.08 -4.61
CA LEU A 294 -13.25 -11.16 -3.64
C LEU A 294 -13.51 -9.68 -3.99
N LEU A 295 -13.50 -9.32 -5.27
CA LEU A 295 -13.78 -7.95 -5.70
C LEU A 295 -15.27 -7.59 -5.57
N HIS A 296 -16.15 -8.57 -5.81
CA HIS A 296 -17.57 -8.42 -5.57
C HIS A 296 -17.86 -8.20 -4.08
N ASP A 297 -17.27 -9.01 -3.20
CA ASP A 297 -17.40 -8.87 -1.74
C ASP A 297 -16.98 -7.46 -1.28
N ILE A 298 -15.81 -6.98 -1.73
CA ILE A 298 -15.32 -5.63 -1.43
C ILE A 298 -16.28 -4.54 -1.93
N LYS A 299 -16.88 -4.73 -3.12
CA LYS A 299 -17.84 -3.78 -3.71
C LYS A 299 -19.16 -3.76 -2.94
N GLU A 300 -19.64 -4.90 -2.48
CA GLU A 300 -20.85 -5.01 -1.67
C GLU A 300 -20.66 -4.34 -0.30
N GLU A 301 -19.54 -4.62 0.37
CA GLU A 301 -19.18 -4.01 1.66
C GLU A 301 -19.03 -2.48 1.58
N SER A 302 -18.52 -1.97 0.45
CA SER A 302 -18.39 -0.54 0.18
C SER A 302 -19.64 0.07 -0.48
N GLY A 303 -20.73 -0.69 -0.60
CA GLY A 303 -21.98 -0.25 -1.23
C GLY A 303 -22.47 1.09 -0.66
N ARG A 304 -22.58 2.11 -1.54
CA ARG A 304 -22.97 3.50 -1.21
C ARG A 304 -21.94 4.32 -0.42
N ALA A 305 -20.77 3.79 -0.09
CA ALA A 305 -19.71 4.51 0.62
C ALA A 305 -19.24 5.75 -0.16
N SER A 306 -19.07 5.62 -1.49
CA SER A 306 -18.70 6.73 -2.37
C SER A 306 -19.65 7.93 -2.21
N ASN A 307 -20.96 7.70 -2.30
CA ASN A 307 -21.98 8.73 -2.11
C ASN A 307 -22.00 9.32 -0.68
N ALA A 308 -21.85 8.48 0.34
CA ALA A 308 -21.82 8.92 1.73
C ALA A 308 -20.61 9.81 2.02
N ILE A 309 -19.41 9.41 1.59
CA ILE A 309 -18.18 10.17 1.78
C ILE A 309 -18.20 11.46 0.94
N LEU A 310 -18.71 11.43 -0.30
CA LEU A 310 -18.90 12.65 -1.10
C LEU A 310 -19.87 13.64 -0.44
N ARG A 311 -20.94 13.13 0.19
CA ARG A 311 -21.87 13.97 0.95
C ARG A 311 -21.19 14.62 2.14
N LEU A 312 -20.36 13.88 2.89
CA LEU A 312 -19.56 14.45 3.98
C LEU A 312 -18.61 15.54 3.47
N ASN A 313 -17.86 15.25 2.40
CA ASN A 313 -16.93 16.20 1.79
C ASN A 313 -17.66 17.49 1.36
N ARG A 314 -18.87 17.38 0.79
CA ARG A 314 -19.70 18.54 0.46
C ARG A 314 -20.11 19.34 1.70
N LEU A 315 -20.64 18.69 2.73
CA LEU A 315 -21.06 19.35 3.98
C LEU A 315 -19.91 20.15 4.63
N MET A 316 -18.70 19.60 4.54
CA MET A 316 -17.51 20.22 5.11
C MET A 316 -16.96 21.35 4.24
N ASN A 317 -16.93 21.19 2.91
CA ASN A 317 -16.58 22.28 1.99
C ASN A 317 -17.57 23.44 2.10
N GLU A 318 -18.85 23.13 2.34
CA GLU A 318 -19.83 24.16 2.70
C GLU A 318 -19.37 24.86 3.97
N LEU A 319 -19.11 24.14 5.08
CA LEU A 319 -18.63 24.71 6.35
C LEU A 319 -17.40 25.62 6.19
N ASP A 320 -16.46 25.29 5.30
CA ASP A 320 -15.27 26.11 5.00
C ASP A 320 -15.58 27.50 4.45
N GLN A 321 -16.79 27.76 3.95
CA GLN A 321 -17.23 29.10 3.55
C GLN A 321 -17.20 30.11 4.70
N ARG A 322 -17.13 29.64 5.96
CA ARG A 322 -16.90 30.48 7.14
C ARG A 322 -15.60 31.28 7.09
N ASN A 323 -14.61 30.85 6.31
CA ASN A 323 -13.38 31.60 6.11
C ASN A 323 -13.60 32.89 5.28
N ASN A 324 -14.75 33.03 4.61
CA ASN A 324 -15.16 34.28 4.00
C ASN A 324 -15.95 35.12 5.02
N TYR A 325 -15.30 36.13 5.60
CA TYR A 325 -15.88 36.99 6.64
C TYR A 325 -17.24 37.60 6.27
N LEU A 326 -17.42 38.01 5.00
CA LEU A 326 -18.68 38.58 4.54
C LEU A 326 -19.81 37.53 4.56
N MET A 327 -19.53 36.35 4.00
CA MET A 327 -20.49 35.26 3.95
C MET A 327 -20.80 34.74 5.36
N TYR A 328 -19.79 34.63 6.21
CA TYR A 328 -19.93 34.25 7.62
C TYR A 328 -20.91 35.17 8.35
N THR A 329 -20.68 36.49 8.34
CA THR A 329 -21.51 37.42 9.11
C THR A 329 -22.95 37.42 8.60
N VAL A 330 -23.14 37.40 7.28
CA VAL A 330 -24.48 37.33 6.66
C VAL A 330 -25.22 36.04 7.04
N LEU A 331 -24.63 34.88 6.80
CA LEU A 331 -25.30 33.60 7.03
C LEU A 331 -25.52 33.31 8.52
N ASN A 332 -24.56 33.66 9.38
CA ASN A 332 -24.71 33.46 10.82
C ASN A 332 -25.68 34.45 11.44
N GLY A 333 -25.65 35.73 11.08
CA GLY A 333 -26.63 36.71 11.57
C GLY A 333 -28.08 36.34 11.19
N THR A 334 -28.26 35.70 10.03
CA THR A 334 -29.60 35.37 9.52
C THR A 334 -30.13 34.00 9.99
N PHE A 335 -29.31 32.96 10.04
CA PHE A 335 -29.79 31.57 10.27
C PHE A 335 -29.01 30.77 11.32
N PHE A 336 -27.99 31.33 11.97
CA PHE A 336 -27.01 30.53 12.73
C PHE A 336 -26.49 29.36 11.87
N TRP A 337 -26.09 29.69 10.64
CA TRP A 337 -25.80 28.72 9.61
C TRP A 337 -24.69 27.72 10.01
N GLU A 338 -23.66 28.13 10.76
CA GLU A 338 -22.63 27.19 11.25
C GLU A 338 -23.20 26.09 12.15
N LEU A 339 -24.13 26.45 13.04
CA LEU A 339 -24.82 25.49 13.91
C LEU A 339 -25.68 24.53 13.08
N TRP A 340 -26.33 25.05 12.03
CA TRP A 340 -27.10 24.25 11.09
C TRP A 340 -26.22 23.25 10.31
N GLN A 341 -25.06 23.69 9.82
CA GLN A 341 -24.10 22.83 9.14
C GLN A 341 -23.52 21.75 10.06
N MET A 342 -23.16 22.11 11.29
CA MET A 342 -22.70 21.15 12.30
C MET A 342 -23.73 20.06 12.58
N MET A 343 -25.02 20.41 12.66
CA MET A 343 -26.07 19.39 12.82
C MET A 343 -26.17 18.45 11.62
N ARG A 344 -25.96 18.93 10.39
CA ARG A 344 -25.95 18.09 9.18
C ARG A 344 -24.76 17.13 9.19
N ILE A 345 -23.60 17.60 9.66
CA ILE A 345 -22.38 16.80 9.83
C ILE A 345 -22.59 15.73 10.91
N GLU A 346 -23.09 16.10 12.08
CA GLU A 346 -23.37 15.13 13.15
C GLU A 346 -24.47 14.13 12.76
N ARG A 347 -25.42 14.55 11.91
CA ARG A 347 -26.39 13.62 11.33
C ARG A 347 -25.77 12.61 10.39
N TRP A 348 -24.81 13.03 9.58
CA TRP A 348 -24.03 12.08 8.79
C TRP A 348 -23.26 11.12 9.70
N LYS A 349 -22.65 11.63 10.76
CA LYS A 349 -21.86 10.84 11.71
C LYS A 349 -22.69 9.76 12.40
N GLU A 350 -23.87 10.10 12.92
CA GLU A 350 -24.78 9.11 13.52
C GLU A 350 -25.22 8.01 12.54
N GLN A 351 -25.26 8.29 11.24
CA GLN A 351 -25.70 7.34 10.21
C GLN A 351 -24.56 6.47 9.66
N HIS A 352 -23.34 6.98 9.66
CA HIS A 352 -22.25 6.41 8.85
C HIS A 352 -20.93 6.19 9.59
N ALA A 353 -20.76 6.73 10.80
CA ALA A 353 -19.50 6.60 11.54
C ALA A 353 -19.08 5.15 11.78
N ALA A 354 -20.05 4.26 12.09
CA ALA A 354 -19.79 2.85 12.31
C ALA A 354 -19.32 2.10 11.04
N SER A 355 -19.69 2.58 9.86
CA SER A 355 -19.31 1.96 8.57
C SER A 355 -17.99 2.47 8.02
N LEU A 356 -17.49 3.62 8.51
CA LEU A 356 -16.26 4.24 8.01
C LEU A 356 -15.03 3.32 8.06
N PRO A 357 -14.76 2.56 9.15
CA PRO A 357 -13.61 1.64 9.18
C PRO A 357 -13.69 0.58 8.07
N GLY A 358 -14.88 0.02 7.83
CA GLY A 358 -15.09 -0.96 6.75
C GLY A 358 -14.87 -0.37 5.36
N TRP A 359 -15.24 0.90 5.14
CA TRP A 359 -14.98 1.58 3.87
C TRP A 359 -13.50 1.85 3.64
N LEU A 360 -12.77 2.26 4.68
CA LEU A 360 -11.31 2.44 4.61
C LEU A 360 -10.60 1.12 4.35
N ASP A 361 -11.08 0.04 4.99
CA ASP A 361 -10.57 -1.30 4.76
C ASP A 361 -10.82 -1.77 3.32
N ALA A 362 -12.02 -1.56 2.77
CA ALA A 362 -12.34 -1.89 1.39
C ALA A 362 -11.41 -1.17 0.39
N ILE A 363 -11.11 0.10 0.63
CA ILE A 363 -10.13 0.86 -0.15
C ILE A 363 -8.73 0.26 0.01
N GLY A 364 -8.33 -0.06 1.23
CA GLY A 364 -7.01 -0.64 1.52
C GLY A 364 -6.82 -1.99 0.84
N ARG A 365 -7.82 -2.88 0.89
CA ARG A 365 -7.82 -4.16 0.17
C ARG A 365 -7.73 -3.95 -1.34
N THR A 366 -8.52 -3.03 -1.89
CA THR A 366 -8.49 -2.72 -3.32
C THR A 366 -7.13 -2.22 -3.77
N ASP A 367 -6.55 -1.24 -3.07
CA ASP A 367 -5.26 -0.65 -3.40
C ASP A 367 -4.10 -1.66 -3.28
N ALA A 368 -4.14 -2.53 -2.27
CA ALA A 368 -3.18 -3.63 -2.14
C ALA A 368 -3.32 -4.65 -3.30
N LEU A 369 -4.54 -4.99 -3.73
CA LEU A 369 -4.76 -5.84 -4.91
C LEU A 369 -4.26 -5.19 -6.20
N MET A 370 -4.43 -3.87 -6.38
CA MET A 370 -3.86 -3.14 -7.53
C MET A 370 -2.34 -3.25 -7.56
N SER A 371 -1.70 -3.25 -6.40
CA SER A 371 -0.25 -3.44 -6.25
C SER A 371 0.19 -4.83 -6.76
N LEU A 372 -0.49 -5.89 -6.30
CA LEU A 372 -0.21 -7.26 -6.75
C LEU A 372 -0.52 -7.45 -8.25
N ALA A 373 -1.59 -6.84 -8.75
CA ALA A 373 -1.96 -6.90 -10.16
C ALA A 373 -0.98 -6.16 -11.07
N THR A 374 -0.43 -5.03 -10.59
CA THR A 374 0.64 -4.31 -11.30
C THR A 374 1.93 -5.11 -11.30
N PHE A 375 2.28 -5.77 -10.18
CA PHE A 375 3.39 -6.71 -10.15
C PHE A 375 3.21 -7.85 -11.15
N ALA A 376 2.02 -8.46 -11.21
CA ALA A 376 1.70 -9.52 -12.16
C ALA A 376 1.84 -9.04 -13.62
N TYR A 377 1.33 -7.85 -13.93
CA TYR A 377 1.43 -7.26 -15.26
C TYR A 377 2.90 -7.01 -15.68
N ASN A 378 3.74 -6.54 -14.75
CA ASN A 378 5.16 -6.26 -15.01
C ASN A 378 6.03 -7.53 -15.12
N HIS A 379 5.47 -8.72 -14.81
CA HIS A 379 6.18 -10.00 -14.84
C HIS A 379 5.42 -11.03 -15.67
N PRO A 380 5.33 -10.84 -17.00
CA PRO A 380 4.58 -11.75 -17.86
C PRO A 380 5.19 -13.16 -17.96
N ASP A 381 6.46 -13.32 -17.55
CA ASP A 381 7.16 -14.60 -17.49
C ASP A 381 6.93 -15.37 -16.18
N TYR A 382 6.19 -14.79 -15.23
CA TYR A 382 5.87 -15.43 -13.95
C TYR A 382 4.56 -16.20 -14.07
N THR A 383 4.45 -17.28 -13.30
CA THR A 383 3.28 -18.17 -13.33
C THR A 383 2.48 -18.07 -12.05
N TYR A 384 1.17 -18.31 -12.11
CA TYR A 384 0.40 -18.47 -10.89
C TYR A 384 0.54 -19.90 -10.37
N PRO A 385 0.85 -20.11 -9.09
CA PRO A 385 1.04 -21.45 -8.56
C PRO A 385 -0.29 -22.19 -8.45
N THR A 386 -0.26 -23.49 -8.74
CA THR A 386 -1.37 -24.42 -8.47
C THR A 386 -1.33 -24.83 -7.00
N LEU A 387 -2.47 -24.75 -6.30
CA LEU A 387 -2.51 -25.03 -4.87
C LEU A 387 -3.09 -26.41 -4.58
N THR A 388 -2.44 -27.12 -3.67
CA THR A 388 -2.89 -28.42 -3.15
C THR A 388 -3.45 -28.25 -1.74
N ASP A 389 -4.48 -29.02 -1.42
CA ASP A 389 -5.09 -28.98 -0.10
C ASP A 389 -4.11 -29.48 0.97
N ALA A 390 -4.10 -28.81 2.11
CA ALA A 390 -3.34 -29.25 3.26
C ALA A 390 -4.05 -30.44 3.92
N THR A 391 -3.82 -31.66 3.44
CA THR A 391 -4.26 -32.89 4.13
C THR A 391 -3.22 -33.36 5.14
N GLU A 392 -3.62 -34.11 6.17
CA GLU A 392 -2.69 -34.56 7.23
C GLU A 392 -1.47 -35.31 6.69
N GLN A 393 -1.65 -36.02 5.58
CA GLN A 393 -0.69 -36.98 5.03
C GLN A 393 0.20 -36.41 3.91
N SER A 394 -0.12 -35.23 3.36
CA SER A 394 0.60 -34.73 2.17
C SER A 394 1.07 -33.29 2.32
N PHE A 395 2.30 -33.05 1.86
CA PHE A 395 2.87 -31.74 1.65
C PHE A 395 3.51 -31.73 0.27
N THR A 396 3.16 -30.76 -0.57
CA THR A 396 3.75 -30.61 -1.90
C THR A 396 4.29 -29.20 -2.05
N PHE A 397 5.56 -29.08 -2.40
CA PHE A 397 6.17 -27.88 -2.92
C PHE A 397 7.10 -28.30 -4.06
N ARG A 398 6.60 -28.14 -5.28
CA ARG A 398 7.35 -28.38 -6.52
C ARG A 398 7.42 -27.08 -7.31
N ALA A 399 8.59 -26.71 -7.78
CA ALA A 399 8.77 -25.60 -8.69
C ALA A 399 9.84 -25.92 -9.73
N THR A 400 9.59 -25.50 -10.97
CA THR A 400 10.53 -25.63 -12.08
C THR A 400 11.11 -24.26 -12.42
N ALA A 401 12.42 -24.21 -12.67
CA ALA A 401 13.15 -23.01 -12.99
C ALA A 401 12.83 -21.83 -12.03
N LEU A 402 12.89 -22.09 -10.72
CA LEU A 402 12.65 -21.10 -9.68
C LEU A 402 13.79 -20.07 -9.65
N GLY A 403 13.44 -18.79 -9.71
CA GLY A 403 14.36 -17.66 -9.66
C GLY A 403 14.04 -16.70 -8.53
N HIS A 404 15.01 -15.86 -8.15
CA HIS A 404 14.81 -14.83 -7.13
C HIS A 404 14.23 -13.56 -7.76
N PRO A 405 13.02 -13.10 -7.39
CA PRO A 405 12.36 -11.99 -8.08
C PRO A 405 13.10 -10.66 -7.96
N LEU A 406 13.85 -10.45 -6.89
CA LEU A 406 14.66 -9.23 -6.67
C LEU A 406 16.03 -9.26 -7.39
N MET A 407 16.41 -10.38 -8.00
CA MET A 407 17.64 -10.45 -8.80
C MET A 407 17.35 -10.08 -10.24
N ARG A 408 18.31 -9.39 -10.88
CA ARG A 408 18.19 -9.04 -12.29
C ARG A 408 18.03 -10.28 -13.16
N ARG A 409 17.09 -10.25 -14.11
CA ARG A 409 16.76 -11.38 -15.01
C ARG A 409 17.98 -11.90 -15.76
N ASP A 410 18.88 -11.03 -16.20
CA ASP A 410 20.11 -11.37 -16.94
C ASP A 410 21.17 -12.10 -16.09
N ARG A 411 21.06 -12.02 -14.76
CA ARG A 411 22.01 -12.63 -13.80
C ARG A 411 21.40 -13.76 -12.96
N CYS A 412 20.08 -13.95 -13.03
CA CYS A 412 19.37 -14.88 -12.17
C CYS A 412 19.49 -16.32 -12.72
N VAL A 413 20.29 -17.15 -12.05
CA VAL A 413 20.35 -18.59 -12.35
C VAL A 413 19.16 -19.28 -11.69
N ARG A 414 18.28 -19.85 -12.51
CA ARG A 414 17.07 -20.57 -12.10
C ARG A 414 17.38 -22.02 -11.72
N ASN A 415 16.75 -22.52 -10.66
CA ASN A 415 16.95 -23.88 -10.12
C ASN A 415 15.60 -24.53 -9.79
N ASP A 416 15.53 -25.86 -9.85
CA ASP A 416 14.31 -26.59 -9.50
C ASP A 416 14.23 -26.84 -7.99
N PHE A 417 13.00 -26.85 -7.44
CA PHE A 417 12.73 -27.23 -6.05
C PHE A 417 11.69 -28.34 -6.02
N ARG A 418 11.92 -29.39 -5.21
CA ARG A 418 10.99 -30.52 -5.10
C ARG A 418 10.96 -31.11 -3.70
N MET A 419 9.80 -31.00 -3.07
CA MET A 419 9.41 -31.64 -1.82
C MET A 419 7.97 -32.14 -1.99
N GLU A 420 7.73 -33.43 -1.82
CA GLU A 420 6.44 -34.07 -2.14
C GLU A 420 5.94 -35.01 -1.04
N GLN A 421 6.64 -35.06 0.10
CA GLN A 421 6.29 -35.94 1.21
C GLN A 421 6.25 -35.17 2.54
N ARG A 422 5.57 -35.74 3.54
CA ARG A 422 5.58 -35.27 4.93
C ARG A 422 5.86 -36.45 5.88
N PRO A 423 6.89 -36.37 6.74
CA PRO A 423 7.94 -35.36 6.77
C PRO A 423 8.83 -35.41 5.52
N GLU A 424 9.55 -34.34 5.24
CA GLU A 424 10.66 -34.35 4.26
C GLU A 424 11.63 -33.19 4.58
N PHE A 425 12.94 -33.46 4.57
CA PHE A 425 13.97 -32.45 4.81
C PHE A 425 15.02 -32.44 3.69
N ILE A 426 15.36 -31.24 3.22
CA ILE A 426 16.40 -31.05 2.21
C ILE A 426 17.65 -30.48 2.87
N ILE A 427 18.78 -31.15 2.70
CA ILE A 427 20.07 -30.70 3.22
C ILE A 427 20.91 -30.19 2.05
N ILE A 428 21.28 -28.92 2.10
CA ILE A 428 22.12 -28.26 1.10
C ILE A 428 23.50 -28.04 1.67
N THR A 429 24.49 -28.64 1.02
CA THR A 429 25.91 -28.49 1.36
C THR A 429 26.63 -27.66 0.29
N GLY A 430 27.78 -27.09 0.63
CA GLY A 430 28.60 -26.36 -0.34
C GLY A 430 29.40 -25.24 0.29
N ALA A 431 30.35 -24.70 -0.48
CA ALA A 431 31.23 -23.63 -0.01
C ALA A 431 30.49 -22.29 0.24
N ASN A 432 31.16 -21.38 0.94
CA ASN A 432 30.70 -20.01 1.07
C ASN A 432 30.69 -19.35 -0.31
N MET A 433 29.77 -18.40 -0.51
CA MET A 433 29.59 -17.69 -1.78
C MET A 433 29.07 -18.53 -2.96
N ALA A 434 28.81 -19.83 -2.77
CA ALA A 434 28.29 -20.72 -3.82
C ALA A 434 26.78 -20.55 -4.12
N GLY A 435 26.08 -19.66 -3.39
CA GLY A 435 24.67 -19.32 -3.63
C GLY A 435 23.65 -19.98 -2.70
N LYS A 436 24.08 -20.71 -1.64
CA LYS A 436 23.17 -21.40 -0.70
C LYS A 436 22.11 -20.48 -0.09
N SER A 437 22.52 -19.40 0.59
CA SER A 437 21.59 -18.46 1.24
C SER A 437 20.67 -17.76 0.23
N THR A 438 21.18 -17.43 -0.97
CA THR A 438 20.37 -16.89 -2.07
C THR A 438 19.29 -17.88 -2.50
N TYR A 439 19.62 -19.17 -2.61
CA TYR A 439 18.66 -20.21 -2.94
C TYR A 439 17.61 -20.40 -1.85
N LEU A 440 18.00 -20.41 -0.57
CA LEU A 440 17.05 -20.46 0.55
C LEU A 440 16.05 -19.29 0.50
N ARG A 441 16.54 -18.07 0.28
CA ARG A 441 15.67 -16.87 0.11
C ARG A 441 14.80 -16.96 -1.13
N THR A 442 15.32 -17.52 -2.23
CA THR A 442 14.55 -17.75 -3.46
C THR A 442 13.35 -18.66 -3.20
N VAL A 443 13.55 -19.76 -2.47
CA VAL A 443 12.49 -20.69 -2.08
C VAL A 443 11.47 -19.99 -1.16
N GLY A 444 11.95 -19.29 -0.12
CA GLY A 444 11.08 -18.60 0.84
C GLY A 444 10.24 -17.47 0.23
N ILE A 445 10.83 -16.63 -0.62
CA ILE A 445 10.12 -15.51 -1.27
C ILE A 445 9.08 -16.03 -2.26
N ASN A 446 9.38 -17.05 -3.06
CA ASN A 446 8.39 -17.60 -3.98
C ASN A 446 7.27 -18.34 -3.25
N PHE A 447 7.57 -19.02 -2.13
CA PHE A 447 6.55 -19.55 -1.23
C PHE A 447 5.64 -18.43 -0.71
N LEU A 448 6.23 -17.33 -0.24
CA LEU A 448 5.47 -16.18 0.25
C LEU A 448 4.59 -15.57 -0.86
N LEU A 449 5.15 -15.32 -2.06
CA LEU A 449 4.39 -14.81 -3.20
C LEU A 449 3.20 -15.72 -3.57
N ALA A 450 3.40 -17.04 -3.52
CA ALA A 450 2.34 -18.00 -3.75
C ALA A 450 1.21 -17.85 -2.72
N CYS A 451 1.54 -17.82 -1.43
CA CYS A 451 0.58 -17.62 -0.34
C CYS A 451 -0.04 -16.21 -0.30
N LEU A 452 0.54 -15.24 -1.02
CA LEU A 452 -0.06 -13.93 -1.25
C LEU A 452 -1.06 -13.93 -2.40
N GLY A 453 -1.18 -14.99 -3.20
CA GLY A 453 -1.98 -15.01 -4.41
C GLY A 453 -1.37 -14.22 -5.57
N ALA A 454 -0.07 -13.94 -5.51
CA ALA A 454 0.70 -13.30 -6.59
C ALA A 454 1.32 -14.36 -7.52
N PRO A 455 1.69 -14.00 -8.76
CA PRO A 455 2.48 -14.89 -9.60
C PRO A 455 3.90 -15.02 -9.05
N VAL A 456 4.51 -16.18 -9.26
CA VAL A 456 5.83 -16.57 -8.75
C VAL A 456 6.87 -16.58 -9.86
N CYS A 457 8.13 -16.35 -9.51
CA CYS A 457 9.27 -16.38 -10.42
C CYS A 457 9.68 -17.84 -10.71
N ALA A 458 8.83 -18.56 -11.46
CA ALA A 458 9.01 -19.94 -11.85
C ALA A 458 8.30 -20.21 -13.18
N THR A 459 8.68 -21.27 -13.88
CA THR A 459 7.94 -21.74 -15.07
C THR A 459 6.67 -22.50 -14.69
N ASP A 460 6.73 -23.29 -13.62
CA ASP A 460 5.60 -23.98 -13.01
C ASP A 460 5.83 -24.05 -11.49
N MET A 461 4.75 -23.99 -10.71
CA MET A 461 4.81 -24.18 -9.26
C MET A 461 3.52 -24.84 -8.74
N THR A 462 3.67 -25.88 -7.92
CA THR A 462 2.60 -26.51 -7.14
C THR A 462 2.93 -26.40 -5.66
N LEU A 463 1.99 -25.92 -4.83
CA LEU A 463 2.22 -25.63 -3.41
C LEU A 463 1.06 -26.02 -2.50
N THR A 464 1.36 -26.70 -1.39
CA THR A 464 0.50 -26.80 -0.21
C THR A 464 0.76 -25.61 0.70
N PRO A 465 -0.20 -24.68 0.89
CA PRO A 465 -0.01 -23.54 1.76
C PRO A 465 0.02 -23.99 3.23
N VAL A 466 1.12 -23.70 3.91
CA VAL A 466 1.34 -23.95 5.35
C VAL A 466 2.11 -22.78 5.93
N ARG A 467 2.25 -22.71 7.26
CA ARG A 467 2.98 -21.62 7.90
C ARG A 467 4.47 -21.66 7.57
N LEU A 468 5.02 -20.55 7.09
CA LEU A 468 6.45 -20.37 6.83
C LEU A 468 7.18 -19.94 8.09
N LEU A 469 8.31 -20.58 8.38
CA LEU A 469 9.22 -20.16 9.44
C LEU A 469 10.67 -20.22 8.96
N THR A 470 11.42 -19.15 9.19
CA THR A 470 12.82 -19.10 8.82
C THR A 470 13.74 -18.77 10.01
N SER A 471 14.98 -19.23 9.86
CA SER A 471 16.12 -18.86 10.70
C SER A 471 17.34 -18.74 9.78
N LEU A 472 17.44 -17.59 9.10
CA LEU A 472 18.53 -17.27 8.16
C LEU A 472 19.53 -16.27 8.74
N ARG A 473 19.05 -15.35 9.58
CA ARG A 473 19.84 -14.35 10.26
C ARG A 473 19.62 -14.46 11.76
N THR A 474 20.64 -14.04 12.49
CA THR A 474 20.58 -13.78 13.92
C THR A 474 20.66 -12.27 14.09
N SER A 475 19.58 -11.65 14.54
CA SER A 475 19.59 -10.23 14.89
C SER A 475 20.19 -10.04 16.28
N ASP A 476 21.18 -9.16 16.37
CA ASP A 476 21.76 -8.72 17.64
C ASP A 476 20.75 -7.87 18.41
N SER A 477 20.68 -8.06 19.73
CA SER A 477 20.09 -7.10 20.65
C SER A 477 21.12 -6.88 21.74
N LEU A 478 22.01 -5.91 21.51
CA LEU A 478 22.92 -5.38 22.53
C LEU A 478 22.17 -4.98 23.82
N SER A 479 20.89 -4.64 23.68
CA SER A 479 19.95 -4.29 24.74
C SER A 479 19.55 -5.47 25.64
N ASP A 480 19.52 -6.70 25.13
CA ASP A 480 19.02 -7.87 25.88
C ASP A 480 20.12 -8.66 26.61
N ASN A 481 21.40 -8.30 26.47
CA ASN A 481 22.55 -9.04 27.06
C ASN A 481 22.55 -10.56 26.71
N GLU A 482 21.83 -10.99 25.68
CA GLU A 482 21.73 -12.40 25.29
C GLU A 482 22.83 -12.77 24.28
N SER A 483 23.48 -13.91 24.48
CA SER A 483 24.47 -14.41 23.52
C SER A 483 23.79 -14.83 22.22
N TYR A 484 24.49 -14.65 21.09
CA TYR A 484 24.08 -15.08 19.74
C TYR A 484 23.46 -16.50 19.74
N PHE A 485 24.12 -17.41 20.46
CA PHE A 485 23.73 -18.80 20.54
C PHE A 485 22.39 -19.00 21.26
N PHE A 486 22.10 -18.21 22.28
CA PHE A 486 20.86 -18.34 23.04
C PHE A 486 19.64 -17.82 22.26
N ALA A 487 19.78 -16.70 21.54
CA ALA A 487 18.74 -16.21 20.64
C ALA A 487 18.40 -17.23 19.55
N GLU A 488 19.42 -17.86 18.97
CA GLU A 488 19.27 -18.96 18.01
C GLU A 488 18.53 -20.17 18.63
N LEU A 489 18.91 -20.60 19.85
CA LEU A 489 18.22 -21.68 20.56
C LEU A 489 16.74 -21.36 20.86
N LYS A 490 16.42 -20.13 21.26
CA LYS A 490 15.02 -19.70 21.45
C LYS A 490 14.23 -19.83 20.16
N ARG A 491 14.82 -19.45 19.02
CA ARG A 491 14.18 -19.58 17.70
C ARG A 491 13.92 -21.04 17.36
N LEU A 492 14.88 -21.92 17.61
CA LEU A 492 14.71 -23.37 17.41
C LEU A 492 13.66 -23.97 18.36
N LYS A 493 13.62 -23.54 19.62
CA LYS A 493 12.60 -23.94 20.60
C LYS A 493 11.20 -23.56 20.12
N LEU A 494 11.02 -22.34 19.62
CA LEU A 494 9.76 -21.87 19.05
C LEU A 494 9.28 -22.78 17.90
N ILE A 495 10.18 -23.23 17.02
CA ILE A 495 9.84 -24.16 15.94
C ILE A 495 9.34 -25.49 16.52
N ILE A 496 10.06 -26.04 17.49
CA ILE A 496 9.69 -27.31 18.14
C ILE A 496 8.32 -27.20 18.80
N ASP A 497 8.07 -26.12 19.54
CA ASP A 497 6.81 -25.92 20.27
C ASP A 497 5.63 -25.84 19.31
N LYS A 498 5.77 -25.09 18.22
CA LYS A 498 4.74 -25.01 17.17
C LYS A 498 4.45 -26.37 16.51
N LEU A 499 5.48 -27.15 16.22
CA LEU A 499 5.31 -28.50 15.68
C LEU A 499 4.61 -29.43 16.70
N GLN A 500 4.93 -29.31 17.99
CA GLN A 500 4.31 -30.08 19.07
C GLN A 500 2.84 -29.70 19.29
N GLU A 501 2.48 -28.44 19.08
CA GLU A 501 1.09 -27.94 19.07
C GLU A 501 0.30 -28.44 17.84
N GLY A 502 0.95 -29.14 16.91
CA GLY A 502 0.33 -29.69 15.70
C GLY A 502 0.30 -28.73 14.52
N GLU A 503 0.96 -27.56 14.62
CA GLU A 503 1.08 -26.65 13.48
C GLU A 503 1.86 -27.31 12.34
N ARG A 504 1.41 -27.07 11.11
CA ARG A 504 2.14 -27.51 9.91
C ARG A 504 3.06 -26.38 9.46
N LEU A 505 4.35 -26.65 9.48
CA LEU A 505 5.38 -25.67 9.17
C LEU A 505 6.19 -26.07 7.93
N PHE A 506 6.54 -25.08 7.12
CA PHE A 506 7.65 -25.16 6.19
C PHE A 506 8.82 -24.34 6.74
N ILE A 507 9.93 -25.03 7.05
CA ILE A 507 11.05 -24.48 7.82
C ILE A 507 12.24 -24.23 6.91
N ILE A 508 12.84 -23.03 6.95
CA ILE A 508 14.06 -22.70 6.20
C ILE A 508 15.16 -22.30 7.18
N LEU A 509 16.26 -23.03 7.19
CA LEU A 509 17.37 -22.82 8.12
C LEU A 509 18.67 -22.55 7.34
N ASP A 510 19.47 -21.60 7.80
CA ASP A 510 20.81 -21.36 7.27
C ASP A 510 21.83 -21.47 8.39
N GLU A 511 22.64 -22.54 8.35
CA GLU A 511 23.71 -22.81 9.30
C GLU A 511 23.28 -22.68 10.78
N ILE A 512 22.70 -23.74 11.33
CA ILE A 512 22.29 -23.74 12.73
C ILE A 512 23.46 -23.91 13.71
N LEU A 513 23.28 -23.43 14.94
CA LEU A 513 24.16 -23.58 16.10
C LEU A 513 25.58 -23.06 15.83
N LYS A 514 25.72 -21.85 15.26
CA LYS A 514 27.04 -21.31 14.87
C LYS A 514 27.94 -20.94 16.06
N GLY A 515 27.34 -20.62 17.21
CA GLY A 515 28.04 -20.09 18.39
C GLY A 515 28.66 -21.12 19.33
N THR A 516 28.84 -22.39 18.92
CA THR A 516 29.38 -23.46 19.78
C THR A 516 30.52 -24.24 19.10
N ASN A 517 31.19 -25.11 19.85
CA ASN A 517 32.27 -25.97 19.35
C ASN A 517 31.78 -26.90 18.24
N SER A 518 32.65 -27.22 17.29
CA SER A 518 32.32 -28.03 16.09
C SER A 518 31.65 -29.36 16.43
N THR A 519 32.14 -30.08 17.44
CA THR A 519 31.58 -31.36 17.88
C THR A 519 30.16 -31.22 18.44
N ASP A 520 29.91 -30.18 19.23
CA ASP A 520 28.58 -29.94 19.83
C ASP A 520 27.59 -29.45 18.78
N LYS A 521 28.05 -28.60 17.84
CA LYS A 521 27.29 -28.16 16.68
C LYS A 521 26.82 -29.35 15.85
N GLN A 522 27.73 -30.28 15.52
CA GLN A 522 27.41 -31.48 14.74
C GLN A 522 26.37 -32.35 15.46
N LYS A 523 26.61 -32.68 16.74
CA LYS A 523 25.70 -33.51 17.54
C LYS A 523 24.32 -32.86 17.69
N GLY A 524 24.28 -31.58 18.03
CA GLY A 524 23.04 -30.82 18.21
C GLY A 524 22.24 -30.71 16.91
N SER A 525 22.91 -30.44 15.80
CA SER A 525 22.28 -30.33 14.48
C SER A 525 21.69 -31.66 14.02
N LEU A 526 22.44 -32.76 14.17
CA LEU A 526 21.95 -34.11 13.84
C LEU A 526 20.74 -34.50 14.70
N ALA A 527 20.79 -34.22 16.01
CA ALA A 527 19.68 -34.50 16.92
C ALA A 527 18.43 -33.68 16.57
N LEU A 528 18.61 -32.40 16.23
CA LEU A 528 17.51 -31.52 15.87
C LEU A 528 16.79 -31.98 14.60
N ILE A 529 17.52 -32.32 13.53
CA ILE A 529 16.88 -32.81 12.29
C ILE A 529 16.13 -34.12 12.55
N ARG A 530 16.69 -35.04 13.35
CA ARG A 530 15.98 -36.27 13.76
C ARG A 530 14.68 -35.95 14.51
N GLN A 531 14.71 -34.97 15.40
CA GLN A 531 13.52 -34.49 16.12
C GLN A 531 12.50 -33.86 15.17
N PHE A 532 12.92 -33.08 14.17
CA PHE A 532 12.00 -32.55 13.16
C PHE A 532 11.35 -33.65 12.32
N MET A 533 12.07 -34.73 12.02
CA MET A 533 11.48 -35.89 11.34
C MET A 533 10.43 -36.59 12.22
N SER A 534 10.68 -36.78 13.52
CA SER A 534 9.67 -37.36 14.41
C SER A 534 8.44 -36.47 14.58
N LEU A 535 8.62 -35.14 14.53
CA LEU A 535 7.58 -34.14 14.58
C LEU A 535 6.90 -33.84 13.23
N GLN A 536 7.11 -34.68 12.20
CA GLN A 536 6.44 -34.58 10.90
C GLN A 536 6.69 -33.22 10.18
N ALA A 537 7.88 -32.65 10.35
CA ALA A 537 8.23 -31.35 9.79
C ALA A 537 8.66 -31.42 8.32
N ASN A 538 8.46 -30.32 7.60
CA ASN A 538 8.94 -30.09 6.26
C ASN A 538 9.94 -28.93 6.26
N GLY A 539 11.10 -29.09 5.62
CA GLY A 539 12.05 -27.99 5.59
C GLY A 539 13.31 -28.19 4.79
N ILE A 540 14.09 -27.13 4.73
CA ILE A 540 15.35 -27.05 4.02
C ILE A 540 16.39 -26.42 4.94
N ILE A 541 17.61 -26.97 4.93
CA ILE A 541 18.74 -26.45 5.68
C ILE A 541 19.95 -26.29 4.77
N ALA A 542 20.60 -25.13 4.81
CA ALA A 542 21.96 -25.01 4.30
C ALA A 542 22.98 -25.22 5.43
N THR A 543 24.03 -25.97 5.16
CA THR A 543 25.10 -26.24 6.14
C THR A 543 26.46 -26.43 5.47
N HIS A 544 27.51 -26.21 6.25
CA HIS A 544 28.89 -26.58 5.93
C HIS A 544 29.29 -27.93 6.52
N ASP A 545 28.50 -28.45 7.44
CA ASP A 545 28.77 -29.72 8.10
C ASP A 545 28.32 -30.87 7.19
N LEU A 546 29.29 -31.55 6.57
CA LEU A 546 29.05 -32.69 5.70
C LEU A 546 28.45 -33.88 6.45
N ALA A 547 28.64 -33.97 7.77
CA ALA A 547 28.08 -35.06 8.57
C ALA A 547 26.56 -35.04 8.60
N LEU A 548 25.92 -33.87 8.43
CA LEU A 548 24.47 -33.79 8.28
C LEU A 548 23.98 -34.55 7.05
N GLY A 549 24.79 -34.63 5.99
CA GLY A 549 24.47 -35.40 4.80
C GLY A 549 24.28 -36.90 5.07
N THR A 550 24.91 -37.45 6.12
CA THR A 550 24.74 -38.87 6.49
C THR A 550 23.34 -39.21 6.99
N LEU A 551 22.53 -38.20 7.33
CA LEU A 551 21.13 -38.44 7.72
C LEU A 551 20.28 -38.98 6.57
N ALA A 552 20.69 -38.75 5.31
CA ALA A 552 20.04 -39.37 4.16
C ALA A 552 20.15 -40.90 4.20
N ASP A 553 21.22 -41.47 4.77
CA ASP A 553 21.37 -42.92 4.90
C ASP A 553 20.39 -43.52 5.93
N ALA A 554 20.09 -42.75 6.99
CA ALA A 554 19.14 -43.14 8.02
C ALA A 554 17.67 -42.92 7.61
N PHE A 555 17.42 -41.99 6.68
CA PHE A 555 16.08 -41.60 6.22
C PHE A 555 16.03 -41.44 4.69
N PRO A 556 16.27 -42.50 3.91
CA PRO A 556 16.52 -42.42 2.46
C PRO A 556 15.36 -41.82 1.65
N ASP A 557 14.11 -42.04 2.07
CA ASP A 557 12.94 -41.50 1.37
C ASP A 557 12.53 -40.10 1.84
N ARG A 558 13.08 -39.65 2.98
CA ARG A 558 12.61 -38.45 3.71
C ARG A 558 13.65 -37.36 3.79
N ILE A 559 14.94 -37.67 3.62
CA ILE A 559 16.04 -36.70 3.63
C ILE A 559 16.78 -36.77 2.31
N ARG A 560 16.89 -35.61 1.64
CA ARG A 560 17.57 -35.49 0.35
C ARG A 560 18.73 -34.51 0.44
N ASN A 561 19.88 -34.92 -0.08
CA ASN A 561 21.08 -34.10 -0.14
C ASN A 561 21.20 -33.41 -1.49
N TYR A 562 21.49 -32.11 -1.45
CA TYR A 562 21.89 -31.33 -2.60
C TYR A 562 23.14 -30.51 -2.29
N ARG A 563 23.77 -29.99 -3.34
CA ARG A 563 25.01 -29.23 -3.24
C ARG A 563 25.07 -28.07 -4.21
N PHE A 564 25.75 -27.03 -3.76
CA PHE A 564 26.31 -25.99 -4.62
C PHE A 564 27.84 -26.15 -4.62
N GLU A 565 28.42 -26.43 -5.79
CA GLU A 565 29.86 -26.58 -5.97
C GLU A 565 30.41 -25.44 -6.81
N ALA A 566 31.67 -25.09 -6.57
CA ALA A 566 32.43 -24.33 -7.56
C ALA A 566 33.12 -25.29 -8.50
N ASP A 567 33.21 -24.88 -9.75
CA ASP A 567 33.97 -25.57 -10.77
C ASP A 567 35.36 -24.90 -10.81
N ILE A 568 36.41 -25.69 -10.54
CA ILE A 568 37.81 -25.26 -10.59
C ILE A 568 38.36 -25.67 -11.95
N THR A 569 38.68 -24.68 -12.79
CA THR A 569 39.33 -24.89 -14.08
C THR A 569 40.66 -24.16 -14.11
N GLY A 570 41.77 -24.90 -13.99
CA GLY A 570 43.11 -24.31 -13.80
C GLY A 570 43.16 -23.44 -12.53
N ASP A 571 43.57 -22.18 -12.68
CA ASP A 571 43.67 -21.19 -11.58
C ASP A 571 42.38 -20.35 -11.38
N THR A 572 41.29 -20.71 -12.04
CA THR A 572 40.02 -19.98 -11.98
C THR A 572 38.96 -20.77 -11.22
N LEU A 573 38.45 -20.15 -10.16
CA LEU A 573 37.30 -20.62 -9.40
C LEU A 573 36.04 -19.98 -9.99
N THR A 574 35.15 -20.79 -10.55
CA THR A 574 33.87 -20.31 -11.10
C THR A 574 32.70 -20.92 -10.34
N PHE A 575 31.64 -20.13 -10.13
CA PHE A 575 30.43 -20.59 -9.46
C PHE A 575 29.31 -20.70 -10.50
N SER A 576 28.86 -21.92 -10.77
CA SER A 576 27.75 -22.14 -11.70
C SER A 576 26.39 -21.75 -11.10
N TYR A 577 26.29 -21.63 -9.77
CA TYR A 577 25.06 -21.38 -9.02
C TYR A 577 23.92 -22.35 -9.34
N ARG A 578 24.26 -23.55 -9.83
CA ARG A 578 23.30 -24.63 -10.11
C ARG A 578 23.28 -25.64 -8.98
N LEU A 579 22.09 -25.96 -8.51
CA LEU A 579 21.85 -27.01 -7.51
C LEU A 579 22.10 -28.37 -8.16
N ARG A 580 22.96 -29.18 -7.55
CA ARG A 580 23.26 -30.56 -7.98
C ARG A 580 22.85 -31.54 -6.89
N PRO A 581 22.44 -32.78 -7.21
CA PRO A 581 22.15 -33.79 -6.20
C PRO A 581 23.43 -34.26 -5.49
N GLY A 582 23.28 -34.73 -4.26
CA GLY A 582 24.36 -35.29 -3.44
C GLY A 582 25.00 -34.29 -2.47
N VAL A 583 26.04 -34.74 -1.77
CA VAL A 583 26.81 -33.95 -0.81
C VAL A 583 28.00 -33.28 -1.51
N ALA A 584 28.38 -32.08 -1.07
CA ALA A 584 29.54 -31.34 -1.58
C ALA A 584 30.84 -32.15 -1.46
N GLN A 585 31.60 -32.24 -2.55
CA GLN A 585 32.86 -32.98 -2.60
C GLN A 585 34.10 -32.08 -2.51
N ASN A 586 34.00 -30.85 -3.02
CA ASN A 586 35.14 -29.93 -3.11
C ASN A 586 34.99 -28.76 -2.12
N MET A 587 36.01 -28.53 -1.30
CA MET A 587 36.08 -27.38 -0.39
C MET A 587 36.89 -26.24 -1.00
N ASN A 588 36.20 -25.18 -1.45
CA ASN A 588 36.83 -24.04 -2.13
C ASN A 588 37.74 -23.19 -1.22
N ALA A 589 37.62 -23.33 0.10
CA ALA A 589 38.32 -22.48 1.06
C ALA A 589 39.85 -22.68 0.99
N CYS A 590 40.33 -23.92 0.91
CA CYS A 590 41.77 -24.20 0.79
C CYS A 590 42.34 -23.64 -0.51
N PHE A 591 41.62 -23.79 -1.64
CA PHE A 591 42.01 -23.21 -2.92
C PHE A 591 42.08 -21.66 -2.88
N LEU A 592 41.08 -21.02 -2.25
CA LEU A 592 41.08 -19.56 -2.05
C LEU A 592 42.24 -19.10 -1.16
N MET A 593 42.49 -19.82 -0.07
CA MET A 593 43.60 -19.53 0.86
C MET A 593 44.96 -19.66 0.16
N GLN A 594 45.18 -20.73 -0.61
CA GLN A 594 46.39 -20.91 -1.42
C GLN A 594 46.57 -19.77 -2.43
N LYS A 595 45.50 -19.35 -3.12
CA LYS A 595 45.53 -18.22 -4.06
C LYS A 595 45.81 -16.87 -3.37
N MET A 596 45.41 -16.72 -2.11
CA MET A 596 45.73 -15.55 -1.29
C MET A 596 47.16 -15.59 -0.70
N GLY A 597 47.96 -16.61 -1.03
CA GLY A 597 49.32 -16.78 -0.51
C GLY A 597 49.38 -17.36 0.90
N ILE A 598 48.28 -17.90 1.42
CA ILE A 598 48.24 -18.57 2.72
C ILE A 598 48.69 -20.02 2.50
N ALA A 599 49.78 -20.41 3.15
CA ALA A 599 50.30 -21.77 3.11
C ALA A 599 49.35 -22.71 3.87
N VAL A 600 48.44 -23.35 3.15
CA VAL A 600 47.63 -24.46 3.67
C VAL A 600 48.37 -25.74 3.33
N THR A 601 49.05 -26.33 4.32
CA THR A 601 49.62 -27.69 4.23
C THR A 601 48.51 -28.72 4.34
N GLU A 602 48.50 -29.69 3.41
CA GLU A 602 47.53 -30.80 3.35
C GLU A 602 47.49 -31.67 4.60
#